data_AF-A0A453JVR7-F1
#
_entry.id   AF-A0A453JVR7-F1
#
_cell.length_a   1.000
_cell.length_b   1.000
_cell.length_c   1.000
_cell.angle_alpha   90.00
_cell.angle_beta   90.00
_cell.angle_gamma   90.00
#
_symmetry.space_group_name_H-M   'P 1'
#
loop_
_entity.id
_entity.type
_entity.pdbx_description
1 polymer ?
#
loop_
_entity_poly.entity_id
_entity_poly.type
_entity_poly.pdbx_seq_one_letter_code
_entity_poly.pdbx_strand_id
1 'polypeptide(L)'
;MAYYFENFKQPFTGPSHGWEAGIGLPKVLGDVIESLAGAIYLDSKYDKEVVWKSMKQLLEPLATPETVERDPVKLLQEFCARRSYSSSYTKAHKDGVSSVVVEVQVEGTTYSATETGPDKIVAKKLAAKSLLNNLKAIVP
;
A
#
# COMPACT_ATOMS: atom_id res chain seq x y z
N MET A 1 -13.67 -14.32 -2.31
CA MET A 1 -14.97 -14.10 -2.97
C MET A 1 -16.12 -14.18 -1.97
N ALA A 2 -16.36 -15.31 -1.30
CA ALA A 2 -17.45 -15.48 -0.33
C ALA A 2 -17.51 -14.38 0.76
N TYR A 3 -16.37 -14.04 1.38
CA TYR A 3 -16.28 -13.00 2.41
C TYR A 3 -16.80 -11.62 1.95
N TYR A 4 -16.61 -11.23 0.69
CA TYR A 4 -17.07 -9.92 0.19
C TYR A 4 -18.56 -9.92 -0.12
N PHE A 5 -19.10 -11.04 -0.63
CA PHE A 5 -20.53 -11.17 -0.89
C PHE A 5 -21.34 -11.21 0.40
N GLU A 6 -20.82 -11.86 1.45
CA GLU A 6 -21.46 -11.92 2.76
C GLU A 6 -21.42 -10.58 3.51
N ASN A 7 -20.39 -9.75 3.28
CA ASN A 7 -20.20 -8.46 3.97
C ASN A 7 -20.49 -7.22 3.11
N PHE A 8 -21.05 -7.37 1.90
CA PHE A 8 -21.31 -6.27 0.96
C PHE A 8 -22.18 -5.14 1.53
N LYS A 9 -23.02 -5.45 2.53
CA LYS A 9 -23.90 -4.49 3.20
C LYS A 9 -23.18 -3.60 4.23
N GLN A 10 -21.94 -3.92 4.60
CA GLN A 10 -21.16 -3.10 5.52
C GLN A 10 -20.36 -2.06 4.72
N PRO A 11 -20.39 -0.77 5.13
CA PRO A 11 -19.50 0.24 4.55
C PRO A 11 -18.05 -0.21 4.71
N PHE A 12 -17.24 -0.05 3.67
CA PHE A 12 -15.80 -0.26 3.78
C PHE A 12 -15.23 0.80 4.73
N THR A 13 -14.67 0.36 5.85
CA THR A 13 -14.02 1.24 6.86
C THR A 13 -12.51 1.13 6.85
N GLY A 14 -11.93 0.43 5.86
CA GLY A 14 -10.48 0.37 5.70
C GLY A 14 -9.93 1.67 5.09
N PRO A 15 -8.64 1.99 5.26
CA PRO A 15 -7.96 2.95 4.41
C PRO A 15 -8.15 2.70 2.91
N SER A 16 -8.12 3.79 2.15
CA SER A 16 -8.11 3.79 0.68
C SER A 16 -6.80 3.22 0.09
N HIS A 17 -5.78 2.99 0.91
CA HIS A 17 -4.47 2.53 0.50
C HIS A 17 -4.23 1.05 0.88
N GLY A 18 -3.80 0.25 -0.10
CA GLY A 18 -3.59 -1.19 0.05
C GLY A 18 -2.28 -1.60 0.75
N TRP A 19 -1.80 -0.81 1.73
CA TRP A 19 -0.59 -1.16 2.50
C TRP A 19 -0.87 -1.57 3.95
N GLU A 20 -2.07 -1.37 4.46
CA GLU A 20 -2.47 -1.87 5.79
C GLU A 20 -2.80 -3.36 5.79
N ALA A 21 -2.49 -4.01 6.91
CA ALA A 21 -2.73 -5.43 7.12
C ALA A 21 -4.23 -5.74 7.10
N GLY A 22 -4.64 -6.75 6.33
CA GLY A 22 -6.01 -7.24 6.31
C GLY A 22 -6.94 -6.56 5.28
N ILE A 23 -6.40 -5.66 4.45
CA ILE A 23 -7.21 -4.91 3.48
C ILE A 23 -6.86 -5.35 2.06
N GLY A 24 -7.61 -6.35 1.59
CA GLY A 24 -7.69 -6.63 0.16
C GLY A 24 -8.79 -5.77 -0.44
N LEU A 25 -8.46 -4.86 -1.34
CA LEU A 25 -9.50 -4.33 -2.22
C LEU A 25 -9.88 -5.44 -3.23
N PRO A 26 -11.17 -5.75 -3.41
CA PRO A 26 -11.57 -6.79 -4.35
C PRO A 26 -11.20 -6.35 -5.76
N LYS A 27 -10.27 -7.07 -6.40
CA LYS A 27 -9.78 -6.76 -7.76
C LYS A 27 -10.90 -6.57 -8.78
N VAL A 28 -11.98 -7.34 -8.61
CA VAL A 28 -13.20 -7.25 -9.45
C VAL A 28 -13.83 -5.87 -9.48
N LEU A 29 -13.67 -5.05 -8.43
CA LEU A 29 -14.17 -3.67 -8.45
C LEU A 29 -13.41 -2.82 -9.49
N GLY A 30 -12.09 -3.02 -9.60
CA GLY A 30 -11.29 -2.40 -10.66
C GLY A 30 -11.79 -2.83 -12.04
N ASP A 31 -11.96 -4.13 -12.24
CA ASP A 31 -12.45 -4.69 -13.51
C ASP A 31 -13.82 -4.11 -13.91
N VAL A 32 -14.72 -3.89 -12.94
CA VAL A 32 -16.05 -3.29 -13.17
C VAL A 32 -15.94 -1.82 -13.59
N ILE A 33 -15.13 -1.02 -12.88
CA ILE A 33 -14.92 0.40 -13.20
C ILE A 33 -14.26 0.55 -14.58
N GLU A 34 -13.29 -0.31 -14.91
CA GLU A 34 -12.65 -0.34 -16.24
C GLU A 34 -13.63 -0.75 -17.35
N SER A 35 -14.47 -1.76 -17.09
CA SER A 35 -15.50 -2.21 -18.03
C SER A 35 -16.55 -1.12 -18.29
N LEU A 36 -16.95 -0.36 -17.27
CA LEU A 36 -17.87 0.77 -17.40
C LEU A 36 -17.26 1.87 -18.28
N ALA A 37 -15.99 2.24 -18.03
CA ALA A 37 -15.28 3.20 -18.85
C ALA A 37 -15.19 2.73 -20.33
N GLY A 38 -14.92 1.44 -20.55
CA GLY A 38 -14.92 0.82 -21.87
C GLY A 38 -16.28 0.87 -22.57
N ALA A 39 -17.37 0.59 -21.85
CA ALA A 39 -18.72 0.67 -22.40
C ALA A 39 -19.08 2.10 -22.83
N ILE A 40 -18.78 3.10 -22.00
CA ILE A 40 -19.00 4.52 -22.33
C ILE A 40 -18.17 4.92 -23.55
N TYR A 41 -16.92 4.46 -23.64
CA TYR A 41 -16.05 4.73 -24.77
C TYR A 41 -16.63 4.19 -26.09
N LEU A 42 -17.19 2.97 -26.08
CA LEU A 42 -17.83 2.39 -27.27
C LEU A 42 -19.12 3.13 -27.64
N ASP A 43 -19.98 3.41 -26.66
CA ASP A 43 -21.29 4.07 -26.89
C ASP A 43 -21.14 5.52 -27.38
N SER A 44 -20.10 6.21 -26.89
CA SER A 44 -19.76 7.58 -27.30
C SER A 44 -19.01 7.68 -28.64
N LYS A 45 -18.92 6.59 -29.42
CA LYS A 45 -18.13 6.53 -30.67
C LYS A 45 -16.66 6.92 -30.45
N TYR A 46 -16.07 6.38 -29.38
CA TYR A 46 -14.66 6.55 -29.03
C TYR A 46 -14.29 7.95 -28.50
N ASP A 47 -15.23 8.68 -27.89
CA ASP A 47 -14.98 10.01 -27.31
C ASP A 47 -14.44 9.92 -25.88
N LYS A 48 -13.17 10.28 -25.71
CA LYS A 48 -12.47 10.26 -24.43
C LYS A 48 -12.93 11.35 -23.47
N GLU A 49 -13.42 12.49 -23.96
CA GLU A 49 -13.92 13.57 -23.11
C GLU A 49 -15.24 13.19 -22.46
N VAL A 50 -16.10 12.45 -23.18
CA VAL A 50 -17.33 11.88 -22.62
C VAL A 50 -17.03 10.85 -21.54
N VAL A 51 -16.03 9.98 -21.78
CA VAL A 51 -15.56 9.02 -20.77
C VAL A 51 -15.06 9.76 -19.53
N TRP A 52 -14.16 10.74 -19.69
CA TRP A 52 -13.60 11.48 -18.56
C TRP A 52 -14.68 12.20 -17.75
N LYS A 53 -15.59 12.93 -18.40
CA LYS A 53 -16.69 13.64 -17.72
C LYS A 53 -17.59 12.69 -16.94
N SER A 54 -17.89 11.52 -17.50
CA SER A 54 -18.72 10.50 -16.85
C SER A 54 -18.01 9.84 -15.67
N MET A 55 -16.74 9.45 -15.85
CA MET A 55 -15.98 8.74 -14.84
C MET A 55 -15.48 9.65 -13.71
N LYS A 56 -15.26 10.95 -13.97
CA LYS A 56 -14.67 11.88 -13.00
C LYS A 56 -15.45 11.91 -11.68
N GLN A 57 -16.78 11.99 -11.73
CA GLN A 57 -17.61 12.02 -10.51
C GLN A 57 -17.51 10.73 -9.69
N LEU A 58 -17.29 9.59 -10.34
CA LEU A 58 -17.12 8.29 -9.68
C LEU A 58 -15.74 8.13 -9.04
N LEU A 59 -14.74 8.84 -9.56
CA LEU A 59 -13.34 8.74 -9.13
C LEU A 59 -12.94 9.84 -8.14
N GLU A 60 -13.80 10.80 -7.85
CA GLU A 60 -13.52 11.86 -6.87
C GLU A 60 -13.61 11.34 -5.42
N PRO A 61 -12.70 11.78 -4.52
CA PRO A 61 -11.56 12.66 -4.79
C PRO A 61 -10.41 11.91 -5.48
N LEU A 62 -9.84 12.53 -6.51
CA LEU A 62 -8.67 11.99 -7.19
C LEU A 62 -7.45 12.05 -6.28
N ALA A 63 -6.65 10.98 -6.31
CA ALA A 63 -5.40 10.95 -5.57
C ALA A 63 -4.43 12.01 -6.11
N THR A 64 -3.91 12.84 -5.21
CA THR A 64 -2.90 13.87 -5.47
C THR A 64 -1.54 13.44 -4.91
N PRO A 65 -0.40 14.01 -5.35
CA PRO A 65 0.90 13.71 -4.76
C PRO A 65 0.97 13.86 -3.23
N GLU A 66 0.14 14.76 -2.67
CA GLU A 66 0.03 15.03 -1.24
C GLU A 66 -0.83 14.00 -0.51
N THR A 67 -1.88 13.48 -1.16
CA THR A 67 -2.79 12.48 -0.56
C THR A 67 -2.35 11.03 -0.82
N VAL A 68 -1.48 10.81 -1.81
CA VAL A 68 -0.94 9.48 -2.11
C VAL A 68 0.06 9.10 -1.03
N GLU A 69 -0.32 8.12 -0.21
CA GLU A 69 0.60 7.53 0.72
C GLU A 69 1.65 6.67 0.01
N ARG A 70 2.91 6.94 0.33
CA ARG A 70 4.05 6.26 -0.29
C ARG A 70 4.31 4.92 0.41
N ASP A 71 4.75 3.95 -0.39
CA ASP A 71 5.14 2.63 0.11
C ASP A 71 6.22 2.77 1.22
N PRO A 72 5.96 2.30 2.46
CA PRO A 72 6.90 2.40 3.57
C PRO A 72 8.26 1.78 3.28
N VAL A 73 8.31 0.72 2.47
CA VAL A 73 9.57 0.07 2.08
C VAL A 73 10.40 1.00 1.21
N LYS A 74 9.77 1.67 0.23
CA LYS A 74 10.46 2.64 -0.63
C LYS A 74 10.93 3.85 0.17
N LEU A 75 10.09 4.36 1.09
CA LEU A 75 10.47 5.48 1.95
C LEU A 75 11.70 5.17 2.80
N LEU A 76 11.77 3.98 3.40
CA LEU A 76 12.94 3.56 4.16
C LEU A 76 14.18 3.40 3.27
N GLN A 77 14.02 2.82 2.08
CA GLN A 77 15.10 2.67 1.12
C GLN A 77 15.65 4.03 0.66
N GLU A 78 14.79 4.99 0.33
CA GLU A 78 15.18 6.35 -0.03
C GLU A 78 15.88 7.08 1.12
N PHE A 79 15.37 6.92 2.34
CA PHE A 79 16.00 7.50 3.54
C PHE A 79 17.43 6.97 3.73
N CYS A 80 17.61 5.65 3.64
CA CYS A 80 18.92 5.01 3.78
C CYS A 80 19.86 5.40 2.63
N ALA A 81 19.38 5.39 1.39
CA ALA A 81 20.19 5.73 0.22
C ALA A 81 20.75 7.15 0.27
N ARG A 82 19.94 8.13 0.71
CA ARG A 82 20.38 9.53 0.84
C ARG A 82 21.50 9.73 1.87
N ARG A 83 21.61 8.84 2.85
CA ARG A 83 22.59 8.92 3.95
C ARG A 83 23.66 7.83 3.86
N SER A 84 23.68 7.07 2.76
CA SER A 84 24.59 5.93 2.55
C SER A 84 24.51 4.85 3.65
N TYR A 85 23.33 4.69 4.25
CA TYR A 85 23.09 3.62 5.23
C TYR A 85 22.77 2.31 4.53
N SER A 86 23.22 1.20 5.12
CA SER A 86 22.86 -0.14 4.65
C SER A 86 21.63 -0.64 5.40
N SER A 87 20.69 -1.24 4.66
CA SER A 87 19.47 -1.83 5.22
C SER A 87 19.36 -3.31 4.82
N SER A 88 18.98 -4.18 5.75
CA SER A 88 18.73 -5.60 5.51
C SER A 88 17.31 -6.00 5.94
N TYR A 89 16.80 -7.08 5.36
CA TYR A 89 15.52 -7.67 5.73
C TYR A 89 15.68 -9.15 5.97
N THR A 90 15.39 -9.59 7.19
CA THR A 90 15.38 -11.01 7.56
C THR A 90 13.94 -11.47 7.73
N LYS A 91 13.60 -12.59 7.10
CA LYS A 91 12.24 -13.13 7.10
C LYS A 91 12.20 -14.36 7.98
N ALA A 92 11.19 -14.43 8.84
CA ALA A 92 10.87 -15.63 9.60
C ALA A 92 9.41 -16.02 9.30
N HIS A 93 9.15 -17.32 9.23
CA HIS A 93 7.80 -17.85 9.11
C HIS A 93 7.64 -18.95 10.15
N LYS A 94 6.69 -18.77 11.06
CA LYS A 94 6.43 -19.73 12.13
C LYS A 94 4.93 -19.79 12.39
N ASP A 95 4.39 -21.01 12.48
CA ASP A 95 3.00 -21.28 12.81
C ASP A 95 1.97 -20.52 11.94
N GLY A 96 2.25 -20.38 10.63
CA GLY A 96 1.38 -19.69 9.68
C GLY A 96 1.46 -18.16 9.72
N VAL A 97 2.22 -17.57 10.64
CA VAL A 97 2.44 -16.13 10.75
C VAL A 97 3.76 -15.75 10.09
N SER A 98 3.72 -14.73 9.23
CA SER A 98 4.92 -14.15 8.63
C SER A 98 5.47 -13.04 9.51
N SER A 99 6.75 -13.10 9.86
CA SER A 99 7.46 -12.07 10.61
C SER A 99 8.63 -11.54 9.78
N VAL A 100 8.84 -10.23 9.81
CA VAL A 100 9.95 -9.58 9.12
C VAL A 100 10.69 -8.70 10.11
N VAL A 101 12.00 -8.93 10.21
CA VAL A 101 12.94 -8.05 10.89
C VAL A 101 13.58 -7.18 9.82
N VAL A 102 13.54 -5.86 10.00
CA VAL A 102 14.31 -4.91 9.22
C VAL A 102 15.41 -4.33 10.10
N GLU A 103 16.61 -4.19 9.56
CA GLU A 103 17.76 -3.62 10.26
C GLU A 103 18.42 -2.55 9.37
N VAL A 104 18.86 -1.46 9.99
CA VAL A 104 19.62 -0.38 9.33
C VAL A 104 20.85 -0.07 10.16
N GLN A 105 22.02 -0.03 9.51
CA GLN A 105 23.28 0.36 10.13
C GLN A 105 23.52 1.86 9.94
N VAL A 106 23.65 2.59 11.04
CA VAL A 106 23.92 4.03 11.08
C VAL A 106 25.15 4.26 11.95
N GLU A 107 26.26 4.68 11.33
CA GLU A 107 27.49 5.09 12.04
C GLU A 107 27.99 4.06 13.09
N GLY A 108 27.84 2.76 12.79
CA GLY A 108 28.25 1.66 13.67
C GLY A 108 27.19 1.24 14.70
N THR A 109 26.03 1.90 14.72
CA THR A 109 24.85 1.52 15.53
C THR A 109 23.81 0.83 14.66
N THR A 110 23.31 -0.32 15.12
CA THR A 110 22.24 -1.07 14.45
C THR A 110 20.88 -0.68 15.01
N TYR A 111 19.98 -0.24 14.12
CA TYR A 111 18.57 -0.01 14.45
C TYR A 111 17.73 -1.10 13.80
N SER A 112 16.80 -1.69 14.55
CA SER A 112 15.94 -2.75 14.02
C SER A 112 14.49 -2.60 14.44
N ALA A 113 13.60 -3.14 13.63
CA ALA A 113 12.19 -3.31 13.96
C ALA A 113 11.72 -4.68 13.47
N THR A 114 10.88 -5.33 14.27
CA THR A 114 10.28 -6.63 13.94
C THR A 114 8.78 -6.49 13.94
N GLU A 115 8.14 -6.83 12.82
CA GLU A 115 6.69 -6.80 12.71
C GLU A 115 6.16 -8.09 12.08
N THR A 116 4.95 -8.48 12.48
CA THR A 116 4.25 -9.63 11.95
C THR A 116 3.09 -9.22 11.06
N GLY A 117 2.67 -10.12 10.18
CA GLY A 117 1.54 -9.88 9.30
C GLY A 117 0.95 -11.16 8.73
N PRO A 118 -0.26 -11.05 8.13
CA PRO A 118 -0.93 -12.17 7.48
C PRO A 118 -0.09 -12.74 6.33
N ASP A 119 0.75 -11.93 5.71
CA ASP A 119 1.72 -12.36 4.71
C ASP A 119 3.04 -11.58 4.83
N LYS A 120 4.06 -12.08 4.13
CA LYS A 120 5.41 -11.52 4.12
C LYS A 120 5.49 -10.10 3.56
N ILE A 121 4.57 -9.71 2.68
CA ILE A 121 4.56 -8.38 2.06
C ILE A 121 4.06 -7.37 3.08
N VAL A 122 2.95 -7.68 3.76
CA VAL A 122 2.40 -6.86 4.83
C VAL A 122 3.37 -6.73 5.99
N ALA A 123 3.92 -7.86 6.48
CA ALA A 123 4.91 -7.85 7.56
C ALA A 123 6.13 -6.97 7.22
N LYS A 124 6.62 -7.05 5.97
CA LYS A 124 7.74 -6.21 5.50
C LYS A 124 7.39 -4.72 5.50
N LYS A 125 6.18 -4.35 5.04
CA LYS A 125 5.73 -2.95 5.01
C LYS A 125 5.58 -2.38 6.42
N LEU A 126 4.99 -3.14 7.34
CA LEU A 126 4.85 -2.74 8.74
C LEU A 126 6.23 -2.55 9.38
N ALA A 127 7.14 -3.51 9.22
CA ALA A 127 8.49 -3.43 9.76
C ALA A 127 9.23 -2.19 9.24
N ALA A 128 9.16 -1.95 7.93
CA ALA A 128 9.77 -0.76 7.31
C ALA A 128 9.18 0.55 7.82
N LYS A 129 7.84 0.63 7.98
CA LYS A 129 7.15 1.81 8.53
C LYS A 129 7.59 2.09 9.96
N SER A 130 7.61 1.05 10.79
CA SER A 130 8.01 1.11 12.21
C SER A 130 9.45 1.62 12.36
N LEU A 131 10.39 1.01 11.63
CA LEU A 131 11.79 1.43 11.68
C LEU A 131 12.00 2.85 11.14
N LEU A 132 11.36 3.22 10.04
CA LEU A 132 11.50 4.57 9.48
C LEU A 132 11.04 5.65 10.46
N ASN A 133 9.94 5.43 11.19
CA ASN A 133 9.47 6.36 12.20
C ASN A 133 10.47 6.49 13.35
N ASN A 134 11.03 5.37 13.82
CA ASN A 134 12.06 5.37 14.86
C ASN A 134 13.31 6.12 14.40
N LEU A 135 13.79 5.86 13.17
CA LEU A 135 14.97 6.52 12.62
C LEU A 135 14.77 8.03 12.49
N LYS A 136 13.61 8.50 12.01
CA LYS A 136 13.32 9.94 11.93
C LYS A 136 13.23 10.64 13.28
N ALA A 137 12.86 9.92 14.34
CA ALA A 137 12.81 10.46 15.69
C ALA A 137 14.20 10.59 16.34
N ILE A 138 15.14 9.71 15.96
CA ILE A 138 16.48 9.62 16.56
C ILE A 138 17.52 10.37 15.73
N VAL A 139 17.42 10.29 14.41
CA VAL A 139 18.38 10.82 13.43
C VAL A 139 17.63 11.80 12.52
N PRO A 140 17.75 13.13 12.78
CA PRO A 140 17.08 14.14 11.96
C PRO A 140 17.50 14.14 10.47
#